data_AF-A0A658NXF2-F1
#
_entry.id   AF-A0A658NXF2-F1
#
_cell.length_a   1.000
_cell.length_b   1.000
_cell.length_c   1.000
_cell.angle_alpha   90.00
_cell.angle_beta   90.00
_cell.angle_gamma   90.00
#
_symmetry.space_group_name_H-M   'P 1'
#
loop_
_entity.id
_entity.type
_entity.pdbx_description
1 polymer ?
#
loop_
_entity_poly.entity_id
_entity_poly.type
_entity_poly.pdbx_seq_one_letter_code
_entity_poly.pdbx_strand_id
1 'polypeptide(L)'
;KSGDAPQFTVEEARAIVDTARDYGYKVAAHAHGEEGMYRAVAAGVTSIEHGTYMSDRVMGLMKQKGTWYVPTLYAGRFVADKAK
;
A
#
# COMPACT_ATOMS: atom_id res chain seq x y z
N LYS A 1 9.03 -16.95 4.67
CA LYS A 1 9.04 -15.53 4.25
C LYS A 1 7.68 -14.96 4.62
N SER A 2 7.60 -13.99 5.53
CA SER A 2 6.28 -13.50 5.98
C SER A 2 5.75 -12.48 4.96
N GLY A 3 4.46 -12.59 4.62
CA GLY A 3 3.80 -11.74 3.61
C GLY A 3 3.45 -10.34 4.10
N ASP A 4 3.70 -10.08 5.37
CA ASP A 4 3.40 -8.86 6.12
C ASP A 4 4.65 -8.03 6.45
N ALA A 5 5.86 -8.56 6.23
CA ALA A 5 7.09 -7.81 6.45
C ALA A 5 7.24 -6.65 5.45
N PRO A 6 7.71 -5.46 5.89
CA PRO A 6 7.93 -4.32 5.00
C PRO A 6 9.07 -4.63 4.02
N GLN A 7 8.79 -4.47 2.72
CA GLN A 7 9.75 -4.79 1.64
C GLN A 7 10.55 -3.59 1.15
N PHE A 8 10.14 -2.37 1.53
CA PHE A 8 10.78 -1.12 1.15
C PHE A 8 10.95 -0.23 2.38
N THR A 9 12.03 0.54 2.36
CA THR A 9 12.19 1.75 3.19
C THR A 9 11.33 2.89 2.64
N VAL A 10 11.18 3.98 3.41
CA VAL A 10 10.46 5.16 2.92
C VAL A 10 11.22 5.81 1.78
N GLU A 11 12.55 5.81 1.86
CA GLU A 11 13.46 6.42 0.91
C GLU A 11 13.39 5.72 -0.45
N GLU A 12 13.42 4.38 -0.48
CA GLU A 12 13.28 3.61 -1.71
C GLU A 12 11.89 3.82 -2.34
N ALA A 13 10.83 3.77 -1.54
CA ALA A 13 9.47 4.02 -2.03
C ALA A 13 9.30 5.45 -2.56
N ARG A 14 9.92 6.45 -1.91
CA ARG A 14 9.89 7.84 -2.36
C ARG A 14 10.64 8.02 -3.66
N ALA A 15 11.80 7.37 -3.84
CA ALA A 15 12.54 7.42 -5.10
C ALA A 15 11.69 6.89 -6.27
N ILE A 16 10.91 5.83 -6.06
CA ILE A 16 9.96 5.30 -7.05
C ILE A 16 8.88 6.34 -7.37
N VAL A 17 8.26 6.94 -6.34
CA VAL A 17 7.21 7.94 -6.50
C VAL A 17 7.70 9.18 -7.22
N ASP A 18 8.88 9.69 -6.87
CA ASP A 18 9.47 10.88 -7.51
C ASP A 18 9.83 10.60 -8.96
N THR A 19 10.43 9.44 -9.25
CA THR A 19 10.70 9.01 -10.64
C THR A 19 9.41 8.89 -11.45
N ALA A 20 8.36 8.31 -10.90
CA ALA A 20 7.07 8.21 -11.59
C ALA A 20 6.46 9.61 -11.87
N ARG A 21 6.60 10.54 -10.92
CA ARG A 21 6.07 11.91 -11.03
C ARG A 21 6.74 12.69 -12.15
N ASP A 22 8.05 12.54 -12.37
CA ASP A 22 8.78 13.21 -13.45
C ASP A 22 8.22 12.87 -14.84
N TYR A 23 7.60 11.69 -14.97
CA TYR A 23 6.97 11.22 -16.20
C TYR A 23 5.43 11.36 -16.18
N GLY A 24 4.87 12.01 -15.15
CA GLY A 24 3.42 12.18 -15.01
C GLY A 24 2.65 10.91 -14.64
N TYR A 25 3.33 9.86 -14.17
CA TYR A 25 2.71 8.61 -13.73
C TYR A 25 2.26 8.67 -12.27
N LYS A 26 1.31 7.78 -11.95
CA LYS A 26 0.83 7.50 -10.58
C LYS A 26 1.44 6.18 -10.10
N VAL A 27 1.50 6.00 -8.79
CA VAL A 27 2.06 4.79 -8.17
C VAL A 27 1.00 4.10 -7.31
N ALA A 28 0.71 2.85 -7.63
CA ALA A 28 -0.06 1.94 -6.78
C ALA A 28 0.89 1.05 -5.99
N ALA A 29 0.58 0.78 -4.72
CA ALA A 29 1.39 -0.10 -3.88
C ALA A 29 0.57 -1.26 -3.32
N HIS A 30 1.05 -2.48 -3.60
CA HIS A 30 0.60 -3.70 -2.93
C HIS A 30 1.10 -3.70 -1.47
N ALA A 31 0.18 -3.72 -0.50
CA ALA A 31 0.55 -3.76 0.92
C ALA A 31 -0.49 -4.49 1.78
N HIS A 32 -0.04 -5.54 2.47
CA HIS A 32 -0.83 -6.22 3.49
C HIS A 32 -0.48 -5.75 4.91
N GLY A 33 0.81 -5.77 5.27
CA GLY A 33 1.29 -5.41 6.61
C GLY A 33 1.29 -3.91 6.90
N GLU A 34 1.03 -3.54 8.15
CA GLU A 34 0.86 -2.14 8.58
C GLU A 34 2.08 -1.28 8.26
N GLU A 35 3.29 -1.75 8.61
CA GLU A 35 4.50 -0.93 8.50
C GLU A 35 4.89 -0.65 7.05
N GLY A 36 4.78 -1.66 6.17
CA GLY A 36 5.00 -1.46 4.73
C GLY A 36 3.99 -0.48 4.13
N MET A 37 2.73 -0.59 4.53
CA MET A 37 1.66 0.30 4.10
C MET A 37 1.92 1.74 4.56
N TYR A 38 2.27 1.94 5.83
CA TYR A 38 2.62 3.27 6.35
C TYR A 38 3.75 3.92 5.55
N ARG A 39 4.82 3.17 5.26
CA ARG A 39 5.96 3.68 4.48
C ARG A 39 5.56 4.08 3.07
N ALA A 40 4.74 3.28 2.41
CA ALA A 40 4.22 3.59 1.08
C ALA A 40 3.38 4.88 1.08
N VAL A 41 2.46 5.01 2.03
CA VAL A 41 1.63 6.23 2.16
C VAL A 41 2.51 7.45 2.50
N ALA A 42 3.50 7.30 3.39
CA ALA A 42 4.44 8.36 3.74
C ALA A 42 5.32 8.80 2.55
N ALA A 43 5.67 7.87 1.67
CA ALA A 43 6.37 8.13 0.42
C ALA A 43 5.51 8.85 -0.63
N GLY A 44 4.18 8.81 -0.50
CA GLY A 44 3.26 9.54 -1.37
C GLY A 44 2.69 8.71 -2.53
N VAL A 45 2.54 7.40 -2.35
CA VAL A 45 1.82 6.57 -3.32
C VAL A 45 0.38 7.05 -3.51
N THR A 46 -0.15 6.85 -4.70
CA THR A 46 -1.50 7.26 -5.10
C THR A 46 -2.57 6.33 -4.52
N SER A 47 -2.32 5.03 -4.51
CA SER A 47 -3.25 4.03 -3.97
C SER A 47 -2.53 2.94 -3.18
N ILE A 48 -3.26 2.37 -2.22
CA ILE A 48 -2.93 1.13 -1.52
C ILE A 48 -3.86 0.03 -2.00
N GLU A 49 -3.27 -1.07 -2.45
CA GLU A 49 -3.97 -2.28 -2.86
C GLU A 49 -4.06 -3.26 -1.68
N HIS A 50 -5.20 -3.94 -1.56
CA HIS A 50 -5.56 -4.91 -0.51
C HIS A 50 -5.77 -4.30 0.88
N GLY A 51 -4.75 -3.73 1.50
CA GLY A 51 -4.88 -3.07 2.81
C GLY A 51 -5.30 -4.00 3.98
N THR A 52 -4.93 -5.28 3.94
CA THR A 52 -5.51 -6.32 4.83
C THR A 52 -5.35 -6.05 6.32
N TYR A 53 -4.20 -5.54 6.76
CA TYR A 53 -3.93 -5.22 8.18
C TYR A 53 -3.81 -3.72 8.40
N MET A 54 -4.60 -2.92 7.68
CA MET A 54 -4.61 -1.46 7.81
C MET A 54 -5.08 -1.03 9.21
N SER A 55 -4.30 -0.17 9.87
CA SER A 55 -4.59 0.39 11.19
C SER A 55 -5.14 1.82 11.12
N ASP A 56 -5.66 2.34 12.24
CA ASP A 56 -6.10 3.74 12.37
C ASP A 56 -4.98 4.74 12.05
N ARG A 57 -3.73 4.39 12.42
CA ARG A 57 -2.54 5.19 12.11
C ARG A 57 -2.37 5.35 10.61
N VAL A 58 -2.51 4.26 9.84
CA VAL A 58 -2.39 4.29 8.39
C VAL A 58 -3.58 4.99 7.75
N MET A 59 -4.80 4.72 8.20
CA MET A 59 -6.01 5.39 7.71
C MET A 59 -5.94 6.92 7.90
N GLY A 60 -5.45 7.38 9.05
CA GLY A 60 -5.24 8.80 9.32
C GLY A 60 -4.26 9.43 8.33
N LEU A 61 -3.14 8.76 8.06
CA LEU A 61 -2.13 9.24 7.11
C LEU A 61 -2.67 9.22 5.67
N MET A 62 -3.39 8.18 5.26
CA MET A 62 -4.01 8.10 3.92
C MET A 62 -4.97 9.26 3.69
N LYS A 63 -5.82 9.58 4.68
CA LYS A 63 -6.71 10.75 4.63
C LYS A 63 -5.93 12.05 4.49
N GLN A 64 -4.84 12.22 5.25
CA GLN A 64 -3.99 13.41 5.19
C GLN A 64 -3.33 13.58 3.81
N LYS A 65 -2.91 12.48 3.19
CA LYS A 65 -2.16 12.47 1.92
C LYS A 65 -3.05 12.39 0.68
N GLY A 66 -4.35 12.10 0.84
CA GLY A 66 -5.25 11.84 -0.29
C GLY A 66 -4.97 10.51 -1.00
N THR A 67 -4.44 9.51 -0.28
CA THR A 67 -4.15 8.18 -0.83
C THR A 67 -5.44 7.36 -0.93
N TRP A 68 -5.69 6.81 -2.11
CA TRP A 68 -6.86 5.97 -2.39
C TRP A 68 -6.72 4.58 -1.78
N TYR A 69 -7.84 3.97 -1.41
CA TYR A 69 -7.90 2.59 -0.94
C TYR A 69 -8.61 1.71 -1.97
N VAL A 70 -7.92 0.66 -2.44
CA VAL A 70 -8.46 -0.35 -3.35
C VAL A 70 -8.52 -1.70 -2.60
N PRO A 71 -9.67 -2.07 -2.03
CA PRO A 71 -9.74 -3.16 -1.03
C PRO A 71 -9.67 -4.57 -1.63
N THR A 72 -9.98 -4.74 -2.92
CA THR A 72 -9.91 -6.05 -3.62
C THR A 72 -10.64 -7.21 -2.92
N LEU A 73 -11.77 -6.93 -2.23
CA LEU A 73 -12.46 -7.88 -1.35
C LEU A 73 -12.77 -9.23 -2.01
N TYR A 74 -13.17 -9.23 -3.29
CA TYR A 74 -13.47 -10.45 -4.02
C TYR A 74 -12.25 -11.37 -4.16
N ALA A 75 -11.07 -10.81 -4.45
CA ALA A 75 -9.84 -11.58 -4.57
C ALA A 75 -9.44 -12.24 -3.24
N GLY A 76 -9.53 -11.48 -2.14
CA GLY A 76 -9.31 -12.01 -0.79
C GLY A 76 -10.26 -13.18 -0.46
N ARG A 77 -11.54 -13.03 -0.80
CA ARG A 77 -12.53 -14.10 -0.61
C ARG A 77 -12.23 -15.34 -1.45
N PHE A 78 -11.95 -15.15 -2.73
CA PHE A 78 -11.67 -16.25 -3.67
C PHE A 78 -10.49 -17.10 -3.20
N VAL A 79 -9.39 -16.47 -2.81
CA VAL A 79 -8.20 -17.19 -2.31
C VAL A 79 -8.51 -17.94 -1.01
N ALA A 80 -9.23 -17.30 -0.08
CA ALA A 80 -9.62 -17.95 1.18
C ALA A 80 -10.54 -19.18 0.97
N ASP A 81 -11.43 -19.14 -0.02
CA ASP A 81 -12.30 -20.28 -0.35
C ASP A 81 -11.53 -21.42 -1.04
N LYS A 82 -10.47 -21.12 -1.82
CA LYS A 82 -9.64 -22.12 -2.52
C LYS A 82 -8.51 -22.71 -1.68
N ALA A 83 -8.13 -22.05 -0.58
CA ALA A 83 -7.08 -22.51 0.32
C ALA A 83 -7.59 -23.50 1.39
N LYS A 84 -8.89 -23.77 1.42
CA LYS A 84 -9.51 -24.86 2.19
C LYS A 84 -9.43 -26.17 1.41
#